data_AF-A0A6G4U3Z4-F1
#
_entry.id   AF-A0A6G4U3Z4-F1
#
_cell.length_a   1.000
_cell.length_b   1.000
_cell.length_c   1.000
_cell.angle_alpha   90.00
_cell.angle_beta   90.00
_cell.angle_gamma   90.00
#
_symmetry.space_group_name_H-M   'P 1'
#
loop_
_entity.id
_entity.type
_entity.pdbx_description
1 polymer ?
#
loop_
_entity_poly.entity_id
_entity_poly.type
_entity_poly.pdbx_seq_one_letter_code
_entity_poly.pdbx_strand_id
1 'polypeptide(L)'
;MIRLGAARLDRIVAVGAHCDDIAIGAGGTLLTMCLARPGLRVDALVLSGGGSKRELEEQAALPAFCPGADLRLTVLKLPDGRFPARWEEAKAAVEELRERTEPDLVLAPRTDDAHQDHRGLAKLIPTAFRDHLVLGYEIVKWDGDLGRPAVYQPLSPDTADRKVRLLREHYPSQRHRPWYDREAFLGLARIRGIECHARYAEAFDATKLTLNLGG
;
A
#
# COMPACT_ATOMS: atom_id res chain seq x y z
N MET A 1 -7.46 -23.68 -4.18
CA MET A 1 -7.41 -22.23 -3.83
C MET A 1 -8.83 -21.70 -3.86
N ILE A 2 -9.30 -21.07 -2.79
CA ILE A 2 -10.59 -20.38 -2.77
C ILE A 2 -10.37 -19.04 -3.46
N ARG A 3 -10.89 -18.87 -4.68
CA ARG A 3 -10.79 -17.61 -5.44
C ARG A 3 -12.12 -16.89 -5.37
N LEU A 4 -12.10 -15.67 -4.84
CA LEU A 4 -13.20 -14.73 -4.95
C LEU A 4 -12.71 -13.59 -5.85
N GLY A 5 -13.43 -13.36 -6.95
CA GLY A 5 -13.17 -12.23 -7.83
C GLY A 5 -13.84 -10.98 -7.28
N ALA A 6 -13.15 -9.85 -7.32
CA ALA A 6 -13.77 -8.55 -7.11
C ALA A 6 -14.54 -8.13 -8.37
N ALA A 7 -15.58 -7.30 -8.19
CA ALA A 7 -16.18 -6.56 -9.29
C ALA A 7 -15.16 -5.63 -9.97
N ARG A 8 -15.58 -4.91 -11.00
CA ARG A 8 -14.74 -3.90 -11.63
C ARG A 8 -14.44 -2.79 -10.61
N LEU A 9 -13.18 -2.71 -10.20
CA LEU A 9 -12.59 -1.59 -9.46
C LEU A 9 -12.22 -0.51 -10.48
N ASP A 10 -12.85 0.65 -10.35
CA ASP A 10 -12.61 1.86 -11.13
C ASP A 10 -11.83 2.89 -10.32
N ARG A 11 -11.90 2.81 -8.99
CA ARG A 11 -11.23 3.73 -8.11
C ARG A 11 -10.62 3.03 -6.90
N ILE A 12 -9.37 3.37 -6.61
CA ILE A 12 -8.68 2.91 -5.40
C ILE A 12 -8.13 4.10 -4.61
N VAL A 13 -8.08 3.93 -3.30
CA VAL A 13 -7.28 4.77 -2.41
C VAL A 13 -6.07 3.98 -1.94
N ALA A 14 -4.89 4.59 -1.93
CA ALA A 14 -3.69 4.03 -1.33
C ALA A 14 -3.11 5.02 -0.32
N VAL A 15 -2.95 4.61 0.93
CA VAL A 15 -2.43 5.48 1.98
C VAL A 15 -1.13 4.93 2.56
N GLY A 16 -0.21 5.80 2.95
CA GLY A 16 1.04 5.47 3.62
C GLY A 16 1.39 6.50 4.69
N ALA A 17 2.08 6.09 5.75
CA ALA A 17 2.53 7.04 6.76
C ALA A 17 3.75 7.82 6.24
N HIS A 18 4.64 7.14 5.53
CA HIS A 18 5.85 7.70 4.95
C HIS A 18 5.91 7.42 3.45
N CYS A 19 6.67 8.23 2.72
CA CYS A 19 7.06 7.87 1.36
C CYS A 19 7.70 6.47 1.37
N ASP A 20 7.50 5.69 0.31
CA ASP A 20 7.82 4.26 0.13
C ASP A 20 6.86 3.22 0.74
N ASP A 21 6.07 3.54 1.76
CA ASP A 21 5.22 2.54 2.44
C ASP A 21 4.26 1.84 1.46
N ILE A 22 3.59 2.62 0.60
CA ILE A 22 2.66 2.11 -0.42
C ILE A 22 3.39 1.21 -1.43
N ALA A 23 4.56 1.65 -1.92
CA ALA A 23 5.33 0.91 -2.91
C ALA A 23 5.89 -0.40 -2.34
N ILE A 24 6.35 -0.38 -1.07
CA ILE A 24 6.86 -1.56 -0.38
C ILE A 24 5.73 -2.55 -0.12
N GLY A 25 4.60 -2.08 0.42
CA GLY A 25 3.51 -2.96 0.82
C GLY A 25 2.67 -3.50 -0.33
N ALA A 26 2.38 -2.65 -1.33
CA ALA A 26 1.37 -2.95 -2.35
C ALA A 26 1.81 -2.62 -3.79
N GLY A 27 3.09 -2.32 -4.04
CA GLY A 27 3.56 -1.92 -5.37
C GLY A 27 3.31 -2.95 -6.48
N GLY A 28 3.40 -4.25 -6.18
CA GLY A 28 3.10 -5.32 -7.13
C GLY A 28 1.60 -5.40 -7.46
N THR A 29 0.76 -5.18 -6.46
CA THR A 29 -0.71 -5.12 -6.58
C THR A 29 -1.13 -3.90 -7.39
N LEU A 30 -0.53 -2.73 -7.15
CA LEU A 30 -0.75 -1.53 -7.97
C LEU A 30 -0.37 -1.76 -9.44
N LEU A 31 0.81 -2.34 -9.69
CA LEU A 31 1.23 -2.69 -11.05
C LEU A 31 0.22 -3.63 -11.71
N THR A 32 -0.20 -4.67 -11.00
CA THR A 32 -1.17 -5.65 -11.50
C THR A 32 -2.49 -4.98 -11.90
N MET A 33 -3.05 -4.14 -11.02
CA MET A 33 -4.33 -3.47 -11.25
C MET A 33 -4.24 -2.44 -12.38
N CYS A 34 -3.22 -1.59 -12.39
CA CYS A 34 -3.10 -0.50 -13.37
C CYS A 34 -2.77 -1.03 -14.78
N LEU A 35 -1.94 -2.08 -14.89
CA LEU A 35 -1.68 -2.72 -16.18
C LEU A 35 -2.93 -3.41 -16.75
N ALA A 36 -3.76 -3.99 -15.88
CA ALA A 36 -5.00 -4.62 -16.29
C ALA A 36 -6.11 -3.60 -16.64
N ARG A 37 -6.02 -2.38 -16.09
CA ARG A 37 -7.06 -1.33 -16.22
C ARG A 37 -6.44 0.04 -16.45
N PRO A 38 -6.08 0.37 -17.70
CA PRO A 38 -5.76 1.74 -18.07
C PRO A 38 -6.91 2.69 -17.71
N GLY A 39 -6.60 3.86 -17.16
CA GLY A 39 -7.56 4.84 -16.67
C GLY A 39 -8.06 4.58 -15.24
N LEU A 40 -7.57 3.55 -14.55
CA LEU A 40 -7.88 3.33 -13.13
C LEU A 40 -7.58 4.60 -12.33
N ARG A 41 -8.55 5.05 -11.53
CA ARG A 41 -8.41 6.22 -10.67
C ARG A 41 -7.65 5.80 -9.40
N VAL A 42 -6.51 6.42 -9.14
CA VAL A 42 -5.70 6.16 -7.94
C VAL A 42 -5.56 7.45 -7.13
N ASP A 43 -6.17 7.48 -5.94
CA ASP A 43 -6.01 8.56 -4.97
C ASP A 43 -5.00 8.13 -3.90
N ALA A 44 -3.80 8.71 -3.92
CA ALA A 44 -2.73 8.38 -2.99
C ALA A 44 -2.52 9.49 -1.94
N LEU A 45 -2.39 9.10 -0.67
CA LEU A 45 -2.09 10.01 0.45
C LEU A 45 -0.90 9.46 1.24
N VAL A 46 0.13 10.29 1.40
CA VAL A 46 1.28 10.02 2.25
C VAL A 46 1.38 11.08 3.33
N LEU A 47 1.46 10.68 4.59
CA LEU A 47 1.39 11.61 5.74
C LEU A 47 2.70 12.39 5.98
N SER A 48 3.85 11.78 5.71
CA SER A 48 5.17 12.35 6.02
C SER A 48 6.10 12.31 4.81
N GLY A 49 6.88 13.38 4.65
CA GLY A 49 7.90 13.53 3.60
C GLY A 49 7.75 14.77 2.71
N GLY A 50 6.63 15.48 2.81
CA GLY A 50 6.33 16.68 2.03
C GLY A 50 7.35 17.81 2.27
N GLY A 51 7.68 18.55 1.22
CA GLY A 51 8.71 19.58 1.22
C GLY A 51 10.14 19.06 1.35
N SER A 52 10.37 17.76 1.23
CA SER A 52 11.68 17.13 1.34
C SER A 52 12.04 16.33 0.08
N LYS A 53 13.27 15.82 0.00
CA LYS A 53 13.69 14.88 -1.05
C LYS A 53 12.77 13.64 -1.14
N ARG A 54 12.18 13.23 -0.02
CA ARG A 54 11.28 12.06 0.05
C ARG A 54 10.01 12.26 -0.76
N GLU A 55 9.47 13.47 -0.79
CA GLU A 55 8.32 13.80 -1.65
C GLU A 55 8.66 13.65 -3.13
N LEU A 56 9.84 14.11 -3.56
CA LEU A 56 10.29 13.97 -4.94
C LEU A 56 10.46 12.49 -5.34
N GLU A 57 10.96 11.66 -4.43
CA GLU A 57 11.06 10.22 -4.62
C GLU A 57 9.67 9.59 -4.82
N GLU A 58 8.69 9.95 -3.97
CA GLU A 58 7.31 9.43 -4.07
C GLU A 58 6.60 9.90 -5.35
N GLN A 59 6.77 11.17 -5.72
CA GLN A 59 6.23 11.77 -6.94
C GLN A 59 6.77 11.10 -8.21
N ALA A 60 8.02 10.61 -8.17
CA ALA A 60 8.59 9.82 -9.27
C ALA A 60 8.15 8.34 -9.22
N ALA A 61 8.04 7.77 -8.02
CA ALA A 61 7.76 6.36 -7.82
C ALA A 61 6.32 5.98 -8.19
N LEU A 62 5.31 6.65 -7.63
CA LEU A 62 3.93 6.20 -7.78
C LEU A 62 3.42 6.19 -9.24
N PRO A 63 3.79 7.15 -10.12
CA PRO A 63 3.48 7.02 -11.54
C PRO A 63 4.08 5.75 -12.19
N ALA A 64 5.28 5.32 -11.77
CA ALA A 64 5.91 4.12 -12.29
C ALA A 64 5.25 2.82 -11.79
N PHE A 65 4.69 2.85 -10.58
CA PHE A 65 3.87 1.77 -9.99
C PHE A 65 2.43 1.74 -10.50
N CYS A 66 1.92 2.87 -11.00
CA CYS A 66 0.56 3.02 -11.51
C CYS A 66 0.53 3.37 -13.01
N PRO A 67 1.13 2.54 -13.89
CA PRO A 67 1.22 2.86 -15.31
C PRO A 67 -0.17 2.96 -15.95
N GLY A 68 -0.44 4.08 -16.63
CA GLY A 68 -1.70 4.32 -17.32
C GLY A 68 -2.88 4.68 -16.40
N ALA A 69 -2.65 4.85 -15.11
CA ALA A 69 -3.67 5.29 -14.15
C ALA A 69 -3.88 6.83 -14.17
N ASP A 70 -5.06 7.27 -13.75
CA ASP A 70 -5.31 8.65 -13.32
C ASP A 70 -4.92 8.79 -11.84
N LEU A 71 -3.64 9.07 -11.61
CA LEU A 71 -3.04 9.18 -10.27
C LEU A 71 -3.14 10.63 -9.73
N ARG A 72 -3.72 10.80 -8.54
CA ARG A 72 -3.53 12.00 -7.71
C ARG A 72 -2.81 11.64 -6.42
N LEU A 73 -1.62 12.20 -6.24
CA LEU A 73 -0.80 12.04 -5.05
C LEU A 73 -0.86 13.31 -4.19
N THR A 74 -1.06 13.13 -2.89
CA THR A 74 -0.87 14.16 -1.86
C THR A 74 0.19 13.67 -0.88
N VAL A 75 1.25 14.46 -0.65
CA VAL A 75 2.27 14.18 0.36
C VAL A 75 2.27 15.30 1.39
N LEU A 76 1.97 14.97 2.64
CA LEU A 76 1.91 15.92 3.75
C LEU A 76 3.25 16.05 4.45
N LYS A 77 3.35 17.06 5.33
CA LYS A 77 4.58 17.46 6.02
C LYS A 77 4.59 17.08 7.49
N LEU A 78 3.83 16.04 7.88
CA LEU A 78 3.86 15.58 9.26
C LEU A 78 5.28 15.14 9.62
N PRO A 79 5.80 15.51 10.81
CA PRO A 79 7.15 15.10 11.19
C PRO A 79 7.25 13.58 11.30
N ASP A 80 8.25 13.01 10.63
CA ASP A 80 8.55 11.58 10.60
C ASP A 80 8.67 10.98 12.02
N GLY A 81 8.01 9.85 12.26
CA GLY A 81 7.99 9.16 13.55
C GLY A 81 7.25 9.91 14.67
N ARG A 82 6.49 10.96 14.35
CA ARG A 82 5.77 11.80 15.33
C ARG A 82 4.25 11.77 15.15
N PHE A 83 3.73 10.85 14.34
CA PHE A 83 2.28 10.73 14.11
C PHE A 83 1.43 10.76 15.39
N PRO A 84 1.77 10.08 16.51
CA PRO A 84 0.93 10.11 17.71
C PRO A 84 0.67 11.52 18.27
N ALA A 85 1.62 12.44 18.09
CA ALA A 85 1.50 13.84 18.51
C ALA A 85 0.82 14.74 17.45
N ARG A 86 0.37 14.16 16.33
CA ARG A 86 -0.25 14.83 15.19
C ARG A 86 -1.54 14.14 14.73
N TRP A 87 -2.19 13.42 15.66
CA TRP A 87 -3.40 12.65 15.40
C TRP A 87 -4.50 13.46 14.71
N GLU A 88 -4.82 14.66 15.23
CA GLU A 88 -5.89 15.50 14.69
C GLU A 88 -5.60 15.94 13.24
N GLU A 89 -4.36 16.34 12.95
CA GLU A 89 -3.96 16.76 11.60
C GLU A 89 -4.04 15.59 10.62
N ALA A 90 -3.57 14.41 11.02
CA ALA A 90 -3.66 13.23 10.17
C ALA A 90 -5.11 12.74 10.00
N LYS A 91 -5.94 12.83 11.04
CA LYS A 91 -7.36 12.51 10.98
C LYS A 91 -8.10 13.42 9.99
N ALA A 92 -7.87 14.73 10.08
CA ALA A 92 -8.43 15.70 9.15
C ALA A 92 -8.02 15.40 7.70
N ALA A 93 -6.76 15.05 7.45
CA ALA A 93 -6.29 14.67 6.11
C ALA A 93 -6.98 13.41 5.55
N VAL A 94 -7.20 12.39 6.39
CA VAL A 94 -7.91 11.17 5.99
C VAL A 94 -9.39 11.46 5.74
N GLU A 95 -10.02 12.32 6.54
CA GLU A 95 -11.40 12.78 6.35
C GLU A 95 -11.55 13.58 5.04
N GLU A 96 -10.64 14.51 4.75
CA GLU A 96 -10.62 15.28 3.49
C GLU A 96 -10.42 14.34 2.28
N LEU A 97 -9.54 13.35 2.39
CA LEU A 97 -9.38 12.33 1.35
C LEU A 97 -10.69 11.56 1.10
N ARG A 98 -11.40 11.20 2.17
CA ARG A 98 -12.70 10.52 2.07
C ARG A 98 -13.77 11.41 1.42
N GLU A 99 -13.78 12.71 1.70
CA GLU A 99 -14.77 13.65 1.14
C GLU A 99 -14.63 13.81 -0.39
N ARG A 100 -13.41 13.70 -0.92
CA ARG A 100 -13.14 13.87 -2.35
C ARG A 100 -13.24 12.58 -3.17
N THR A 101 -13.49 11.43 -2.55
CA THR A 101 -13.37 10.14 -3.22
C THR A 101 -14.31 9.05 -2.70
N GLU A 102 -14.79 8.20 -3.61
CA GLU A 102 -15.57 6.98 -3.30
C GLU A 102 -14.84 5.78 -3.91
N PRO A 103 -13.87 5.18 -3.20
CA PRO A 103 -13.07 4.09 -3.75
C PRO A 103 -13.78 2.73 -3.65
N ASP A 104 -13.49 1.84 -4.58
CA ASP A 104 -13.92 0.43 -4.50
C ASP A 104 -13.02 -0.38 -3.56
N LEU A 105 -11.78 0.10 -3.35
CA LEU A 105 -10.76 -0.54 -2.54
C LEU A 105 -9.86 0.51 -1.87
N VAL A 106 -9.54 0.28 -0.60
CA VAL A 106 -8.53 1.03 0.16
C VAL A 106 -7.35 0.13 0.49
N LEU A 107 -6.15 0.55 0.11
CA LEU A 107 -4.88 -0.03 0.53
C LEU A 107 -4.28 0.82 1.64
N ALA A 108 -4.01 0.24 2.79
CA ALA A 108 -3.46 0.94 3.96
C ALA A 108 -2.47 0.04 4.71
N PRO A 109 -1.63 0.56 5.61
CA PRO A 109 -0.88 -0.31 6.52
C PRO A 109 -1.85 -1.15 7.37
N ARG A 110 -1.40 -2.33 7.78
CA ARG A 110 -2.15 -3.16 8.74
C ARG A 110 -2.20 -2.54 10.14
N THR A 111 -3.23 -2.89 10.91
CA THR A 111 -3.52 -2.26 12.21
C THR A 111 -2.61 -2.72 13.36
N ASP A 112 -1.92 -3.83 13.20
CA ASP A 112 -1.00 -4.41 14.19
C ASP A 112 0.47 -4.20 13.82
N ASP A 113 0.75 -3.36 12.81
CA ASP A 113 2.11 -2.94 12.46
C ASP A 113 2.83 -2.36 13.69
N ALA A 114 4.07 -2.77 13.91
CA ALA A 114 4.86 -2.37 15.06
C ALA A 114 5.23 -0.88 15.02
N HIS A 115 5.39 -0.30 13.83
CA HIS A 115 5.69 1.11 13.65
C HIS A 115 4.48 1.97 14.04
N GLN A 116 4.64 2.85 15.03
CA GLN A 116 3.51 3.60 15.59
C GLN A 116 2.78 4.49 14.58
N ASP A 117 3.49 5.03 13.59
CA ASP A 117 2.89 5.88 12.55
C ASP A 117 2.04 5.05 11.58
N HIS A 118 2.50 3.85 11.19
CA HIS A 118 1.73 2.93 10.33
C HIS A 118 0.45 2.50 11.04
N ARG A 119 0.59 1.98 12.27
CA ARG A 119 -0.52 1.56 13.12
C ARG A 119 -1.50 2.70 13.40
N GLY A 120 -0.96 3.90 13.60
CA GLY A 120 -1.75 5.11 13.81
C GLY A 120 -2.64 5.44 12.62
N LEU A 121 -2.05 5.53 11.42
CA LEU A 121 -2.79 5.73 10.17
C LEU A 121 -3.81 4.60 9.93
N ALA A 122 -3.40 3.34 10.10
CA ALA A 122 -4.25 2.17 9.92
C ALA A 122 -5.53 2.23 10.78
N LYS A 123 -5.44 2.74 12.02
CA LYS A 123 -6.60 2.91 12.91
C LYS A 123 -7.57 4.01 12.46
N LEU A 124 -7.11 5.00 11.72
CA LEU A 124 -7.99 6.06 11.18
C LEU A 124 -8.83 5.55 10.00
N ILE A 125 -8.27 4.67 9.17
CA ILE A 125 -8.92 4.20 7.93
C ILE A 125 -10.32 3.63 8.12
N PRO A 126 -10.58 2.66 9.02
CA PRO A 126 -11.93 2.13 9.19
C PRO A 126 -12.90 3.15 9.78
N THR A 127 -12.43 4.26 10.34
CA THR A 127 -13.30 5.33 10.85
C THR A 127 -13.77 6.29 9.75
N ALA A 128 -13.00 6.48 8.69
CA ALA A 128 -13.34 7.32 7.54
C ALA A 128 -13.95 6.51 6.38
N PHE A 129 -13.40 5.32 6.11
CA PHE A 129 -13.80 4.41 5.03
C PHE A 129 -14.61 3.22 5.57
N ARG A 130 -15.67 3.51 6.35
CA ARG A 130 -16.42 2.50 7.12
C ARG A 130 -17.04 1.40 6.26
N ASP A 131 -17.56 1.75 5.09
CA ASP A 131 -18.32 0.85 4.22
C ASP A 131 -17.52 0.35 3.02
N HIS A 132 -16.19 0.40 3.13
CA HIS A 132 -15.27 0.08 2.05
C HIS A 132 -14.45 -1.17 2.39
N LEU A 133 -14.05 -1.91 1.36
CA LEU A 133 -13.04 -2.96 1.53
C LEU A 133 -11.69 -2.29 1.79
N VAL A 134 -11.09 -2.63 2.92
CA VAL A 134 -9.74 -2.20 3.30
C VAL A 134 -8.83 -3.41 3.33
N LEU A 135 -7.73 -3.35 2.58
CA LEU A 135 -6.64 -4.32 2.62
C LEU A 135 -5.43 -3.72 3.30
N GLY A 136 -5.09 -4.27 4.46
CA GLY A 136 -3.94 -3.91 5.28
C GLY A 136 -2.66 -4.56 4.74
N TYR A 137 -1.78 -3.80 4.09
CA TYR A 137 -0.51 -4.34 3.58
C TYR A 137 0.54 -4.50 4.69
N GLU A 138 1.44 -5.45 4.50
CA GLU A 138 2.63 -5.64 5.32
C GLU A 138 3.81 -4.86 4.75
N ILE A 139 4.69 -4.34 5.61
CA ILE A 139 5.95 -3.71 5.21
C ILE A 139 7.11 -4.52 5.78
N VAL A 140 7.98 -5.04 4.92
CA VAL A 140 9.20 -5.74 5.36
C VAL A 140 10.22 -4.75 5.92
N LYS A 141 10.40 -4.76 7.25
CA LYS A 141 11.34 -3.91 8.01
C LYS A 141 11.94 -4.71 9.19
N TRP A 142 12.74 -4.06 10.04
CA TRP A 142 13.42 -4.68 11.19
C TRP A 142 12.50 -4.99 12.37
N ASP A 143 11.22 -4.61 12.31
CA ASP A 143 10.32 -4.65 13.45
C ASP A 143 9.94 -6.08 13.88
N GLY A 144 10.17 -7.07 13.00
CA GLY A 144 9.99 -8.50 13.32
C GLY A 144 8.52 -8.90 13.53
N ASP A 145 7.60 -8.16 12.92
CA ASP A 145 6.17 -8.18 13.21
C ASP A 145 5.33 -8.89 12.13
N LEU A 146 5.97 -9.44 11.08
CA LEU A 146 5.28 -10.13 9.97
C LEU A 146 4.25 -11.16 10.46
N GLY A 147 3.06 -11.11 9.86
CA GLY A 147 1.88 -11.81 10.36
C GLY A 147 1.49 -13.04 9.56
N ARG A 148 0.23 -13.47 9.76
CA ARG A 148 -0.45 -14.54 9.02
C ARG A 148 -1.60 -13.95 8.20
N PRO A 149 -1.30 -13.34 7.04
CA PRO A 149 -2.30 -12.66 6.24
C PRO A 149 -3.34 -13.64 5.68
N ALA A 150 -4.54 -13.12 5.39
CA ALA A 150 -5.65 -13.92 4.89
C ALA A 150 -5.94 -13.69 3.40
N VAL A 151 -5.50 -12.56 2.85
CA VAL A 151 -5.76 -12.15 1.47
C VAL A 151 -4.44 -12.07 0.71
N TYR A 152 -4.41 -12.59 -0.51
CA TYR A 152 -3.19 -12.67 -1.32
C TYR A 152 -3.46 -12.15 -2.72
N GLN A 153 -2.54 -11.33 -3.23
CA GLN A 153 -2.47 -10.96 -4.64
C GLN A 153 -1.28 -11.69 -5.28
N PRO A 154 -1.53 -12.79 -6.02
CA PRO A 154 -0.48 -13.44 -6.80
C PRO A 154 0.17 -12.48 -7.78
N LEU A 155 1.50 -12.58 -7.91
CA LEU A 155 2.30 -11.78 -8.83
C LEU A 155 2.97 -12.70 -9.85
N SER A 156 3.03 -12.26 -11.11
CA SER A 156 3.95 -12.87 -12.07
C SER A 156 5.40 -12.61 -11.65
N PRO A 157 6.36 -13.48 -12.02
CA PRO A 157 7.78 -13.23 -11.81
C PRO A 157 8.22 -11.83 -12.30
N ASP A 158 7.78 -11.44 -13.49
CA ASP A 158 8.10 -10.13 -14.07
C ASP A 158 7.54 -8.97 -13.25
N THR A 159 6.35 -9.12 -12.67
CA THR A 159 5.74 -8.07 -11.82
C THR A 159 6.48 -7.95 -10.50
N ALA A 160 6.86 -9.07 -9.88
CA ALA A 160 7.64 -9.08 -8.66
C ALA A 160 9.03 -8.46 -8.86
N ASP A 161 9.73 -8.83 -9.94
CA ASP A 161 11.04 -8.25 -10.29
C ASP A 161 10.91 -6.76 -10.66
N ARG A 162 9.86 -6.37 -11.40
CA ARG A 162 9.57 -4.96 -11.72
C ARG A 162 9.34 -4.14 -10.45
N LYS A 163 8.55 -4.64 -9.49
CA LYS A 163 8.31 -3.96 -8.20
C LYS A 163 9.64 -3.64 -7.51
N VAL A 164 10.51 -4.65 -7.39
CA VAL A 164 11.81 -4.47 -6.71
C VAL A 164 12.73 -3.52 -7.46
N ARG A 165 12.76 -3.60 -8.80
CA ARG A 165 13.54 -2.65 -9.61
C ARG A 165 13.10 -1.21 -9.35
N LEU A 166 11.79 -0.95 -9.38
CA LEU A 166 11.23 0.38 -9.13
C LEU A 166 11.49 0.86 -7.70
N LEU A 167 11.37 -0.01 -6.70
CA LEU A 167 11.72 0.31 -5.31
C LEU A 167 13.17 0.77 -5.17
N ARG A 168 14.10 0.07 -5.84
CA ARG A 168 15.50 0.47 -5.84
C ARG A 168 15.71 1.74 -6.61
N GLU A 169 15.11 1.88 -7.79
CA GLU A 169 15.27 3.04 -8.68
C GLU A 169 14.81 4.34 -8.01
N HIS A 170 13.59 4.37 -7.48
CA HIS A 170 12.93 5.62 -7.08
C HIS A 170 13.16 6.05 -5.63
N TYR A 171 13.64 5.16 -4.75
CA TYR A 171 13.91 5.50 -3.35
C TYR A 171 15.40 5.40 -2.99
N PRO A 172 16.29 6.16 -3.67
CA PRO A 172 17.72 6.14 -3.39
C PRO A 172 18.06 6.51 -1.95
N SER A 173 17.26 7.37 -1.29
CA SER A 173 17.48 7.72 0.11
C SER A 173 17.39 6.52 1.06
N GLN A 174 16.72 5.43 0.69
CA GLN A 174 16.52 4.27 1.56
C GLN A 174 17.55 3.16 1.38
N ARG A 175 18.31 3.19 0.28
CA ARG A 175 19.27 2.13 -0.08
C ARG A 175 20.38 1.92 0.95
N HIS A 176 20.61 2.87 1.86
CA HIS A 176 21.59 2.74 2.93
C HIS A 176 21.14 1.77 4.03
N ARG A 177 19.84 1.43 4.09
CA ARG A 177 19.32 0.48 5.08
C ARG A 177 19.71 -0.95 4.67
N PRO A 178 20.24 -1.77 5.58
CA PRO A 178 20.80 -3.08 5.25
C PRO A 178 19.77 -4.08 4.72
N TRP A 179 18.49 -3.90 5.05
CA TRP A 179 17.40 -4.75 4.56
C TRP A 179 16.78 -4.25 3.24
N TYR A 180 17.13 -3.05 2.76
CA TYR A 180 16.51 -2.43 1.58
C TYR A 180 17.14 -2.97 0.30
N ASP A 181 16.97 -4.27 0.07
CA ASP A 181 17.56 -4.98 -1.05
C ASP A 181 16.56 -5.91 -1.75
N ARG A 182 17.04 -6.50 -2.86
CA ARG A 182 16.22 -7.39 -3.67
C ARG A 182 15.82 -8.68 -2.94
N GLU A 183 16.70 -9.20 -2.09
CA GLU A 183 16.48 -10.48 -1.42
C GLU A 183 15.39 -10.36 -0.35
N ALA A 184 15.37 -9.26 0.41
CA ALA A 184 14.31 -9.00 1.38
C ALA A 184 12.93 -8.90 0.70
N PHE A 185 12.82 -8.07 -0.35
CA PHE A 185 11.53 -7.86 -1.03
C PHE A 185 11.03 -9.11 -1.77
N LEU A 186 11.88 -9.79 -2.53
CA LEU A 186 11.48 -11.02 -3.23
C LEU A 186 11.34 -12.20 -2.27
N GLY A 187 12.11 -12.25 -1.19
CA GLY A 187 12.04 -13.27 -0.16
C GLY A 187 10.67 -13.28 0.50
N LEU A 188 10.18 -12.11 0.96
CA LEU A 188 8.83 -12.01 1.50
C LEU A 188 7.79 -12.40 0.46
N ALA A 189 7.87 -11.86 -0.76
CA ALA A 189 6.94 -12.20 -1.82
C ALA A 189 6.93 -13.70 -2.15
N ARG A 190 8.09 -14.36 -2.03
CA ARG A 190 8.23 -15.81 -2.27
C ARG A 190 7.51 -16.61 -1.19
N ILE A 191 7.68 -16.25 0.08
CA ILE A 191 6.99 -16.90 1.20
C ILE A 191 5.47 -16.76 1.04
N ARG A 192 4.97 -15.54 0.79
CA ARG A 192 3.54 -15.30 0.53
C ARG A 192 3.03 -16.04 -0.70
N GLY A 193 3.87 -16.19 -1.73
CA GLY A 193 3.58 -17.04 -2.88
C GLY A 193 3.31 -18.50 -2.50
N ILE A 194 4.12 -19.10 -1.62
CA ILE A 194 3.92 -20.48 -1.14
C ILE A 194 2.55 -20.63 -0.48
N GLU A 195 2.19 -19.68 0.39
CA GLU A 195 0.95 -19.69 1.18
C GLU A 195 -0.31 -19.69 0.30
N CYS A 196 -0.21 -19.19 -0.94
CA CYS A 196 -1.32 -19.15 -1.89
C CYS A 196 -1.11 -20.01 -3.16
N HIS A 197 -0.13 -20.93 -3.18
CA HIS A 197 0.20 -21.75 -4.36
C HIS A 197 0.57 -20.94 -5.63
N ALA A 198 1.28 -19.83 -5.45
CA ALA A 198 1.89 -19.02 -6.52
C ALA A 198 3.42 -18.97 -6.37
N ARG A 199 4.12 -18.44 -7.39
CA ARG A 199 5.57 -18.21 -7.27
C ARG A 199 5.86 -17.06 -6.33
N TYR A 200 5.20 -15.93 -6.53
CA TYR A 200 5.26 -14.73 -5.70
C TYR A 200 3.85 -14.22 -5.40
N ALA A 201 3.67 -13.55 -4.27
CA ALA A 201 2.46 -12.82 -3.95
C ALA A 201 2.77 -11.63 -3.04
N GLU A 202 1.93 -10.60 -3.08
CA GLU A 202 1.72 -9.72 -1.93
C GLU A 202 0.59 -10.26 -1.08
N ALA A 203 0.60 -9.94 0.20
CA ALA A 203 -0.39 -10.42 1.14
C ALA A 203 -0.93 -9.27 2.00
N PHE A 204 -2.16 -9.43 2.45
CA PHE A 204 -2.94 -8.40 3.10
C PHE A 204 -3.81 -8.98 4.21
N ASP A 205 -4.05 -8.15 5.22
CA ASP A 205 -5.10 -8.34 6.20
C ASP A 205 -6.42 -7.73 5.70
N ALA A 206 -7.53 -8.38 6.03
CA ALA A 206 -8.87 -7.84 5.85
C ALA A 206 -9.63 -7.98 7.16
N THR A 207 -10.01 -6.86 7.77
CA THR A 207 -10.72 -6.88 9.07
C THR A 207 -12.17 -7.31 8.92
N LYS A 208 -12.85 -6.85 7.86
CA LYS A 208 -14.25 -7.18 7.55
C LYS A 208 -14.49 -7.12 6.05
N LEU A 209 -15.42 -7.95 5.57
CA LEU A 209 -15.92 -7.94 4.20
C LEU A 209 -17.33 -8.54 4.16
N THR A 210 -18.08 -8.24 3.11
CA THR A 210 -19.36 -8.88 2.81
C THR A 210 -19.22 -9.74 1.56
N LEU A 211 -19.96 -10.84 1.51
CA LEU A 211 -20.03 -11.71 0.33
C LEU A 211 -21.36 -11.48 -0.40
N ASN A 212 -21.32 -11.34 -1.73
CA ASN A 212 -22.50 -11.46 -2.58
C ASN A 212 -22.47 -12.84 -3.26
N LEU A 213 -23.03 -13.85 -2.60
CA LEU A 213 -23.13 -15.21 -3.15
C LEU A 213 -24.42 -15.43 -3.96
N GLY A 214 -25.29 -14.41 -4.04
CA GLY A 214 -26.58 -14.50 -4.73
C GLY A 214 -26.57 -14.02 -6.18
N GLY A 215 -25.55 -13.24 -6.58
CA GLY A 215 -25.55 -12.51 -7.85
C GLY A 215 -26.07 -11.10 -7.66
#